data_AF-A0A533Z660-F1
#
_entry.id   AF-A0A533Z660-F1
#
_cell.length_a   1.000
_cell.length_b   1.000
_cell.length_c   1.000
_cell.angle_alpha   90.00
_cell.angle_beta   90.00
_cell.angle_gamma   90.00
#
_symmetry.space_group_name_H-M   'P 1'
#
loop_
_entity.id
_entity.type
_entity.pdbx_description
1 polymer ?
#
loop_
_entity_poly.entity_id
_entity_poly.type
_entity_poly.pdbx_seq_one_letter_code
_entity_poly.pdbx_strand_id
1 'polypeptide(L)'
;MLSSRCAIRPAGSAVSITLLALLSLSPVPAVAQPSEYYDEVGRLLYSIDAQGVVSMFETDALDNTVSVTRGTREALKPRITEISPSSLQTGKLTVVMFKGANLVGAKFSSKVPGIKFGGSAPRAVSAGVPIEVDQAVPLGPLTVEVTTPIGKTDATLTVVEPQIDLAALARKKEPEYRELPPGKPESCPEGMVAIGSSTGGFCVDINETSPGDWVEVEKACSYKFKRLCWSEEWEQACKVREAVGLRNILGEWEWTRTSEYAAAGEQGSGGIVTENEDWLAVVRGKQACSSKDRKDPWTGGVRPGRCCK
;
A
#
# COMPACT_ATOMS: atom_id res chain seq x y z
N MET A 1 36.29 -84.70 11.25
CA MET A 1 36.23 -86.18 11.09
C MET A 1 34.81 -86.54 10.71
N LEU A 2 34.68 -87.31 9.61
CA LEU A 2 33.57 -88.15 9.15
C LEU A 2 32.15 -87.54 9.13
N SER A 3 31.47 -87.38 7.99
CA SER A 3 31.15 -88.30 6.87
C SER A 3 29.69 -88.77 6.97
N SER A 4 29.02 -88.67 5.81
CA SER A 4 27.91 -89.50 5.34
C SER A 4 26.49 -89.22 5.85
N ARG A 5 25.41 -89.41 5.08
CA ARG A 5 25.08 -89.60 3.64
C ARG A 5 23.55 -89.80 3.60
N CYS A 6 22.92 -89.51 2.45
CA CYS A 6 21.63 -90.07 1.97
C CYS A 6 20.34 -89.73 2.76
N ALA A 7 19.18 -89.50 2.17
CA ALA A 7 18.64 -90.06 0.92
C ALA A 7 17.70 -89.08 0.19
N ILE A 8 17.64 -89.25 -1.13
CA ILE A 8 16.76 -88.57 -2.08
C ILE A 8 15.65 -89.56 -2.51
N ARG A 9 14.45 -89.01 -2.80
CA ARG A 9 13.34 -89.49 -3.68
C ARG A 9 12.15 -90.21 -2.99
N PRO A 10 10.93 -90.24 -3.59
CA PRO A 10 10.40 -89.50 -4.76
C PRO A 10 8.93 -88.97 -4.65
N ALA A 11 8.55 -88.20 -5.68
CA ALA A 11 7.27 -88.20 -6.41
C ALA A 11 5.93 -88.00 -5.68
N GLY A 12 5.29 -86.86 -6.01
CA GLY A 12 3.84 -86.66 -5.93
C GLY A 12 3.44 -85.52 -6.84
N SER A 13 3.14 -85.83 -8.11
CA SER A 13 2.58 -84.88 -9.08
C SER A 13 1.23 -84.37 -8.60
N ALA A 14 1.10 -83.06 -8.41
CA ALA A 14 -0.19 -82.38 -8.39
C ALA A 14 -0.19 -81.35 -9.52
N VAL A 15 -0.78 -81.74 -10.64
CA VAL A 15 -1.14 -80.82 -11.73
C VAL A 15 -2.28 -79.96 -11.21
N SER A 16 -1.94 -78.79 -10.66
CA SER A 16 -2.92 -77.78 -10.28
C SER A 16 -3.13 -76.87 -11.49
N ILE A 17 -4.26 -77.04 -12.17
CA ILE A 17 -4.72 -76.16 -13.24
C ILE A 17 -5.18 -74.86 -12.57
N THR A 18 -4.26 -73.91 -12.42
CA THR A 18 -4.58 -72.56 -11.94
C THR A 18 -5.24 -71.81 -13.10
N LEU A 19 -6.56 -71.69 -13.04
CA LEU A 19 -7.36 -70.84 -13.93
C LEU A 19 -6.95 -69.38 -13.68
N LEU A 20 -6.05 -68.85 -14.52
CA LEU A 20 -5.61 -67.46 -14.48
C LEU A 20 -6.74 -66.57 -15.01
N ALA A 21 -7.63 -66.13 -14.12
CA ALA A 21 -8.59 -65.09 -14.42
C ALA A 21 -7.84 -63.76 -14.60
N LEU A 22 -7.57 -63.38 -15.85
CA LEU A 22 -7.13 -62.02 -16.19
C LEU A 22 -8.30 -61.06 -15.89
N LEU A 23 -8.35 -60.53 -14.67
CA LEU A 23 -9.11 -59.32 -14.37
C LEU A 23 -8.45 -58.16 -15.12
N SER A 24 -9.06 -57.75 -16.22
CA SER A 24 -8.80 -56.49 -16.88
C SER A 24 -9.16 -55.33 -15.94
N LEU A 25 -8.18 -54.86 -15.16
CA LEU A 25 -8.25 -53.55 -14.51
C LEU A 25 -8.36 -52.50 -15.62
N SER A 26 -9.60 -52.12 -15.95
CA SER A 26 -9.84 -50.94 -16.76
C SER A 26 -9.42 -49.73 -15.91
N PRO A 27 -8.51 -48.85 -16.39
CA PRO A 27 -8.19 -47.63 -15.66
C PRO A 27 -9.46 -46.82 -15.54
N VAL A 28 -9.98 -46.69 -14.31
CA VAL A 28 -11.07 -45.77 -14.01
C VAL A 28 -10.53 -44.37 -14.34
N PRO A 29 -11.17 -43.61 -15.24
CA PRO A 29 -10.73 -42.24 -15.50
C PRO A 29 -10.79 -41.47 -14.18
N ALA A 30 -9.65 -40.90 -13.77
CA ALA A 30 -9.60 -40.05 -12.60
C ALA A 30 -10.54 -38.86 -12.84
N VAL A 31 -11.69 -38.87 -12.17
CA VAL A 31 -12.61 -37.72 -12.18
C VAL A 31 -11.85 -36.56 -11.57
N ALA A 32 -11.63 -35.50 -12.35
CA ALA A 32 -10.99 -34.29 -11.87
C ALA A 32 -11.81 -33.77 -10.68
N GLN A 33 -11.17 -33.67 -9.51
CA GLN A 33 -11.84 -33.17 -8.33
C GLN A 33 -12.09 -31.66 -8.50
N PRO A 34 -13.29 -31.16 -8.16
CA PRO A 34 -13.54 -29.74 -8.15
C PRO A 34 -12.55 -29.03 -7.22
N SER A 35 -12.12 -27.83 -7.60
CA SER A 35 -11.17 -27.04 -6.84
C SER A 35 -11.67 -25.61 -6.67
N GLU A 36 -11.43 -25.05 -5.49
CA GLU A 36 -11.85 -23.71 -5.12
C GLU A 36 -10.63 -22.93 -4.63
N TYR A 37 -10.58 -21.66 -4.99
CA TYR A 37 -9.47 -20.77 -4.66
C TYR A 37 -10.01 -19.53 -3.99
N TYR A 38 -9.39 -19.18 -2.87
CA TYR A 38 -9.83 -18.12 -1.98
C TYR A 38 -8.76 -17.03 -1.86
N ASP A 39 -9.19 -15.82 -1.53
CA ASP A 39 -8.27 -14.75 -1.14
C ASP A 39 -7.82 -14.86 0.33
N GLU A 40 -7.02 -13.88 0.77
CA GLU A 40 -6.44 -13.86 2.11
C GLU A 40 -7.48 -13.70 3.24
N VAL A 41 -8.69 -13.22 2.92
CA VAL A 41 -9.79 -13.06 3.87
C VAL A 41 -10.85 -14.17 3.72
N GLY A 42 -10.60 -15.18 2.88
CA GLY A 42 -11.44 -16.36 2.73
C GLY A 42 -12.59 -16.21 1.73
N ARG A 43 -12.56 -15.22 0.84
CA ARG A 43 -13.58 -15.03 -0.20
C ARG A 43 -13.26 -15.84 -1.44
N LEU A 44 -14.27 -16.45 -2.05
CA LEU A 44 -14.11 -17.27 -3.25
C LEU A 44 -13.73 -16.42 -4.46
N LEU A 45 -12.58 -16.70 -5.07
CA LEU A 45 -12.09 -16.03 -6.28
C LEU A 45 -12.34 -16.86 -7.53
N TYR A 46 -12.11 -18.18 -7.43
CA TYR A 46 -12.27 -19.11 -8.53
C TYR A 46 -12.84 -20.44 -8.07
N SER A 47 -13.68 -21.06 -8.89
CA SER A 47 -14.01 -22.48 -8.79
C SER A 47 -13.79 -23.18 -10.12
N ILE A 48 -13.36 -24.43 -10.06
CA ILE A 48 -13.19 -25.31 -11.22
C ILE A 48 -14.07 -26.54 -10.97
N ASP A 49 -15.01 -26.79 -11.85
CA ASP A 49 -15.89 -27.96 -11.75
C ASP A 49 -15.20 -29.25 -12.24
N ALA A 50 -15.90 -30.38 -12.11
CA ALA A 50 -15.39 -31.69 -12.52
C ALA A 50 -15.15 -31.82 -14.04
N GLN A 51 -15.73 -30.92 -14.83
CA GLN A 51 -15.55 -30.83 -16.29
C GLN A 51 -14.40 -29.88 -16.66
N GLY A 52 -13.78 -29.22 -15.69
CA GLY A 52 -12.69 -28.27 -15.91
C GLY A 52 -13.15 -26.87 -16.32
N VAL A 53 -14.44 -26.55 -16.21
CA VAL A 53 -14.96 -25.20 -16.43
C VAL A 53 -14.61 -24.35 -15.23
N VAL A 54 -14.02 -23.19 -15.50
CA VAL A 54 -13.60 -22.23 -14.50
C VAL A 54 -14.68 -21.17 -14.35
N SER A 55 -15.10 -20.90 -13.12
CA SER A 55 -15.89 -19.73 -12.73
C SER A 55 -15.00 -18.77 -11.96
N MET A 56 -14.88 -17.53 -12.44
CA MET A 56 -14.18 -16.42 -11.76
C MET A 56 -15.22 -15.49 -11.13
N PHE A 57 -15.01 -15.14 -9.87
CA PHE A 57 -15.92 -14.33 -9.07
C PHE A 57 -15.29 -12.98 -8.76
N GLU A 58 -16.01 -11.88 -9.03
CA GLU A 58 -15.65 -10.55 -8.56
C GLU A 58 -16.54 -10.20 -7.39
N THR A 59 -15.93 -9.81 -6.28
CA THR A 59 -16.64 -9.38 -5.06
C THR A 59 -16.36 -7.92 -4.74
N ASP A 60 -17.34 -7.23 -4.18
CA ASP A 60 -17.15 -5.88 -3.67
C ASP A 60 -16.52 -5.88 -2.25
N ALA A 61 -16.35 -4.69 -1.68
CA ALA A 61 -15.79 -4.53 -0.33
C ALA A 61 -16.70 -5.04 0.80
N LEU A 62 -17.97 -5.33 0.50
CA LEU A 62 -18.97 -5.85 1.44
C LEU A 62 -19.22 -7.35 1.24
N ASP A 63 -18.36 -8.02 0.46
CA ASP A 63 -18.44 -9.45 0.13
C ASP A 63 -19.65 -9.86 -0.74
N ASN A 64 -20.22 -8.92 -1.50
CA ASN A 64 -21.23 -9.26 -2.49
C ASN A 64 -20.56 -9.66 -3.81
N THR A 65 -20.99 -10.77 -4.41
CA THR A 65 -20.59 -11.13 -5.78
C THR A 65 -21.23 -10.17 -6.78
N VAL A 66 -20.41 -9.34 -7.42
CA VAL A 66 -20.86 -8.37 -8.43
C VAL A 66 -20.76 -8.88 -9.86
N SER A 67 -19.93 -9.90 -10.11
CA SER A 67 -19.79 -10.53 -11.42
C SER A 67 -19.33 -11.98 -11.30
N VAL A 68 -19.81 -12.83 -12.21
CA VAL A 68 -19.32 -14.21 -12.39
C VAL A 68 -19.04 -14.45 -13.86
N THR A 69 -17.79 -14.73 -14.19
CA THR A 69 -17.37 -15.05 -15.55
C THR A 69 -17.02 -16.53 -15.64
N ARG A 70 -17.59 -17.26 -16.62
CA ARG A 70 -17.32 -18.68 -16.83
C ARG A 70 -16.58 -18.92 -18.13
N GLY A 71 -15.64 -19.86 -18.12
CA GLY A 71 -14.87 -20.20 -19.32
C GLY A 71 -13.92 -21.37 -19.11
N THR A 72 -13.12 -21.65 -20.14
CA THR A 72 -12.01 -22.60 -20.02
C THR A 72 -10.84 -21.96 -19.28
N ARG A 73 -9.95 -22.80 -18.74
CA ARG A 73 -8.71 -22.33 -18.11
C ARG A 73 -7.88 -21.43 -19.03
N GLU A 74 -7.86 -21.75 -20.33
CA GLU A 74 -7.13 -20.97 -21.33
C GLU A 74 -7.78 -19.60 -21.61
N ALA A 75 -9.11 -19.56 -21.68
CA ALA A 75 -9.85 -18.32 -21.91
C ALA A 75 -9.70 -17.35 -20.73
N LEU A 76 -9.65 -17.89 -19.51
CA LEU A 76 -9.56 -17.10 -18.27
C LEU A 76 -8.13 -16.88 -17.77
N LYS A 77 -7.10 -17.18 -18.56
CA LYS A 77 -5.74 -16.76 -18.22
C LYS A 77 -5.65 -15.24 -18.04
N PRO A 78 -4.83 -14.76 -17.08
CA PRO A 78 -4.63 -13.33 -16.90
C PRO A 78 -3.99 -12.74 -18.16
N ARG A 79 -4.42 -11.54 -18.55
CA ARG A 79 -3.86 -10.79 -19.67
C ARG A 79 -3.63 -9.36 -19.25
N ILE A 80 -2.47 -8.81 -19.59
CA ILE A 80 -2.16 -7.39 -19.38
C ILE A 80 -2.19 -6.71 -20.74
N THR A 81 -2.87 -5.57 -20.79
CA THR A 81 -3.08 -4.79 -22.03
C THR A 81 -2.44 -3.40 -21.96
N GLU A 82 -2.40 -2.81 -20.76
CA GLU A 82 -1.85 -1.48 -20.55
C GLU A 82 -1.26 -1.42 -19.14
N ILE A 83 -0.17 -0.65 -18.99
CA ILE A 83 0.53 -0.43 -17.72
C ILE A 83 0.84 1.06 -17.60
N SER A 84 0.49 1.66 -16.46
CA SER A 84 0.71 3.10 -16.25
C SER A 84 1.03 3.41 -14.78
N PRO A 85 2.16 4.09 -14.48
CA PRO A 85 3.23 4.44 -15.41
C PRO A 85 3.97 3.18 -15.91
N SER A 86 4.55 3.25 -17.11
CA SER A 86 5.40 2.17 -17.65
C SER A 86 6.85 2.23 -17.17
N SER A 87 7.19 3.23 -16.35
CA SER A 87 8.51 3.42 -15.76
C SER A 87 8.44 3.57 -14.23
N LEU A 88 9.48 3.07 -13.57
CA LEU A 88 9.66 3.07 -12.12
C LEU A 88 10.97 3.75 -11.77
N GLN A 89 10.98 4.58 -10.73
CA GLN A 89 12.19 5.20 -10.21
C GLN A 89 12.73 4.37 -9.05
N THR A 90 14.04 4.18 -8.97
CA THR A 90 14.66 3.56 -7.79
C THR A 90 14.53 4.48 -6.57
N GLY A 91 14.44 3.89 -5.38
CA GLY A 91 14.27 4.59 -4.10
C GLY A 91 12.88 5.19 -3.85
N LYS A 92 11.87 4.86 -4.66
CA LYS A 92 10.52 5.46 -4.57
C LYS A 92 9.42 4.41 -4.63
N LEU A 93 8.46 4.49 -3.71
CA LEU A 93 7.21 3.74 -3.77
C LEU A 93 6.29 4.35 -4.86
N THR A 94 5.92 3.55 -5.85
CA THR A 94 5.06 3.99 -6.97
C THR A 94 3.87 3.06 -7.10
N VAL A 95 2.66 3.59 -7.21
CA VAL A 95 1.47 2.79 -7.53
C VAL A 95 1.36 2.65 -9.05
N VAL A 96 1.49 1.43 -9.54
CA VAL A 96 1.36 1.10 -10.95
C VAL A 96 -0.02 0.52 -11.23
N MET A 97 -0.71 1.12 -12.20
CA MET A 97 -1.97 0.64 -12.72
C MET A 97 -1.74 -0.36 -13.85
N PHE A 98 -2.09 -1.62 -13.58
CA PHE A 98 -2.18 -2.67 -14.59
C PHE A 98 -3.63 -2.76 -15.07
N LYS A 99 -3.86 -2.67 -16.38
CA LYS A 99 -5.17 -2.91 -17.00
C LYS A 99 -5.12 -4.14 -17.87
N GLY A 100 -6.20 -4.90 -17.90
CA GLY A 100 -6.21 -6.19 -18.55
C GLY A 100 -7.51 -6.95 -18.42
N ALA A 101 -7.40 -8.27 -18.40
CA ALA A 101 -8.51 -9.19 -18.20
C ALA A 101 -8.11 -10.33 -17.26
N ASN A 102 -9.10 -10.87 -16.54
CA ASN A 102 -8.96 -12.01 -15.63
C ASN A 102 -7.89 -11.80 -14.55
N LEU A 103 -7.82 -10.58 -14.00
CA LEU A 103 -6.83 -10.22 -12.99
C LEU A 103 -7.29 -10.50 -11.56
N VAL A 104 -8.46 -11.08 -11.31
CA VAL A 104 -8.96 -11.32 -9.95
C VAL A 104 -7.95 -12.14 -9.13
N GLY A 105 -7.57 -11.64 -7.96
CA GLY A 105 -6.59 -12.28 -7.08
C GLY A 105 -5.19 -12.40 -7.67
N ALA A 106 -4.88 -11.65 -8.74
CA ALA A 106 -3.54 -11.68 -9.32
C ALA A 106 -2.50 -11.20 -8.31
N LYS A 107 -1.40 -11.97 -8.23
CA LYS A 107 -0.20 -11.67 -7.47
C LYS A 107 0.90 -11.24 -8.42
N PHE A 108 1.69 -10.27 -7.98
CA PHE A 108 2.74 -9.64 -8.77
C PHE A 108 4.10 -9.99 -8.17
N SER A 109 5.05 -10.40 -9.00
CA SER A 109 6.40 -10.72 -8.54
C SER A 109 7.44 -10.39 -9.62
N SER A 110 8.70 -10.35 -9.21
CA SER A 110 9.84 -10.26 -10.11
C SER A 110 10.95 -11.18 -9.62
N LYS A 111 11.80 -11.64 -10.55
CA LYS A 111 13.02 -12.38 -10.23
C LYS A 111 14.17 -11.46 -9.83
N VAL A 112 14.02 -10.15 -10.06
CA VAL A 112 15.05 -9.16 -9.71
C VAL A 112 14.97 -8.87 -8.20
N PRO A 113 16.05 -9.09 -7.44
CA PRO A 113 16.07 -8.80 -6.01
C PRO A 113 15.96 -7.29 -5.76
N GLY A 114 15.38 -6.91 -4.62
CA GLY A 114 15.19 -5.50 -4.23
C GLY A 114 13.94 -4.83 -4.81
N ILE A 115 13.00 -5.62 -5.35
CA ILE A 115 11.70 -5.13 -5.82
C ILE A 115 10.60 -5.77 -4.97
N LYS A 116 9.81 -4.94 -4.29
CA LYS A 116 8.69 -5.39 -3.47
C LYS A 116 7.38 -4.96 -4.12
N PHE A 117 6.44 -5.89 -4.18
CA PHE A 117 5.08 -5.65 -4.66
C PHE A 117 4.13 -5.73 -3.47
N GLY A 118 3.19 -4.81 -3.38
CA GLY A 118 2.13 -4.88 -2.38
C GLY A 118 0.78 -5.27 -2.99
N GLY A 119 -0.06 -5.86 -2.15
CA GLY A 119 -1.45 -6.18 -2.46
C GLY A 119 -1.65 -7.28 -3.50
N SER A 120 -2.93 -7.57 -3.76
CA SER A 120 -3.40 -8.40 -4.87
C SER A 120 -4.46 -7.64 -5.64
N ALA A 121 -4.72 -8.05 -6.88
CA ALA A 121 -5.69 -7.40 -7.73
C ALA A 121 -7.14 -7.74 -7.31
N PRO A 122 -7.96 -6.77 -6.88
CA PRO A 122 -9.32 -7.05 -6.41
C PRO A 122 -10.35 -7.17 -7.54
N ARG A 123 -10.02 -6.76 -8.77
CA ARG A 123 -10.94 -6.68 -9.91
C ARG A 123 -10.36 -7.39 -11.13
N ALA A 124 -11.24 -7.85 -12.03
CA ALA A 124 -10.78 -8.58 -13.22
C ALA A 124 -10.06 -7.71 -14.25
N VAL A 125 -10.39 -6.42 -14.32
CA VAL A 125 -9.94 -5.54 -15.42
C VAL A 125 -8.82 -4.58 -15.06
N SER A 126 -8.58 -4.34 -13.77
CA SER A 126 -7.59 -3.37 -13.33
C SER A 126 -7.05 -3.67 -11.94
N ALA A 127 -5.76 -3.44 -11.73
CA ALA A 127 -5.09 -3.56 -10.45
C ALA A 127 -4.15 -2.36 -10.22
N GLY A 128 -4.34 -1.66 -9.11
CA GLY A 128 -3.36 -0.69 -8.62
C GLY A 128 -2.40 -1.39 -7.67
N VAL A 129 -1.14 -1.50 -8.06
CA VAL A 129 -0.12 -2.27 -7.34
C VAL A 129 0.95 -1.30 -6.83
N PRO A 130 1.08 -1.11 -5.51
CA PRO A 130 2.24 -0.39 -4.97
C PRO A 130 3.50 -1.22 -5.20
N ILE A 131 4.51 -0.60 -5.83
CA ILE A 131 5.81 -1.20 -6.12
C ILE A 131 6.90 -0.33 -5.49
N GLU A 132 7.71 -0.94 -4.65
CA GLU A 132 8.91 -0.34 -4.05
C GLU A 132 10.14 -0.91 -4.76
N VAL A 133 11.02 -0.03 -5.22
CA VAL A 133 12.24 -0.39 -5.94
C VAL A 133 13.43 0.12 -5.15
N ASP A 134 14.30 -0.78 -4.68
CA ASP A 134 15.51 -0.40 -3.95
C ASP A 134 16.49 0.37 -4.85
N GLN A 135 17.35 1.19 -4.23
CA GLN A 135 18.35 2.00 -4.96
C GLN A 135 19.39 1.14 -5.72
N ALA A 136 19.62 -0.10 -5.28
CA ALA A 136 20.59 -1.02 -5.87
C ALA A 136 20.04 -1.81 -7.07
N VAL A 137 18.77 -1.65 -7.43
CA VAL A 137 18.14 -2.38 -8.54
C VAL A 137 18.72 -1.88 -9.88
N PRO A 138 19.14 -2.79 -10.79
CA PRO A 138 19.64 -2.40 -12.11
C PRO A 138 18.62 -1.62 -12.92
N LEU A 139 19.09 -0.58 -13.62
CA LEU A 139 18.28 0.19 -14.57
C LEU A 139 17.98 -0.64 -15.83
N GLY A 140 16.85 -0.36 -16.47
CA GLY A 140 16.44 -1.01 -17.71
C GLY A 140 15.14 -1.80 -17.60
N PRO A 141 14.88 -2.74 -18.55
CA PRO A 141 13.64 -3.47 -18.59
C PRO A 141 13.49 -4.42 -17.38
N LEU A 142 12.31 -4.37 -16.78
CA LEU A 142 11.88 -5.20 -15.67
C LEU A 142 10.69 -6.05 -16.10
N THR A 143 10.85 -7.37 -16.04
CA THR A 143 9.73 -8.30 -16.24
C THR A 143 9.02 -8.54 -14.91
N VAL A 144 7.73 -8.25 -14.87
CA VAL A 144 6.81 -8.54 -13.78
C VAL A 144 5.99 -9.77 -14.15
N GLU A 145 6.09 -10.83 -13.35
CA GLU A 145 5.24 -12.01 -13.48
C GLU A 145 3.91 -11.74 -12.75
N VAL A 146 2.80 -11.89 -13.46
CA VAL A 146 1.44 -11.77 -12.95
C VAL A 146 0.84 -13.16 -12.87
N THR A 147 0.63 -13.65 -11.64
CA THR A 147 0.14 -15.00 -11.37
C THR A 147 -1.26 -14.98 -10.79
N THR A 148 -2.14 -15.79 -11.35
CA THR A 148 -3.46 -16.14 -10.80
C THR A 148 -3.52 -17.66 -10.56
N PRO A 149 -4.52 -18.17 -9.82
CA PRO A 149 -4.70 -19.61 -9.68
C PRO A 149 -4.87 -20.36 -11.01
N ILE A 150 -5.38 -19.70 -12.05
CA ILE A 150 -5.65 -20.34 -13.33
C ILE A 150 -4.51 -20.24 -14.34
N GLY A 151 -3.56 -19.31 -14.15
CA GLY A 151 -2.44 -19.15 -15.06
C GLY A 151 -1.57 -17.94 -14.75
N LYS A 152 -0.61 -17.69 -15.65
CA LYS A 152 0.38 -16.62 -15.53
C LYS A 152 0.48 -15.82 -16.82
N THR A 153 0.89 -14.57 -16.71
CA THR A 153 1.31 -13.71 -17.82
C THR A 153 2.44 -12.81 -17.35
N ASP A 154 3.23 -12.31 -18.30
CA ASP A 154 4.28 -11.34 -18.02
C ASP A 154 3.85 -9.93 -18.44
N ALA A 155 4.42 -8.95 -17.75
CA ALA A 155 4.31 -7.53 -18.03
C ALA A 155 5.70 -6.89 -17.99
N THR A 156 5.94 -5.85 -18.78
CA THR A 156 7.24 -5.18 -18.83
C THR A 156 7.12 -3.74 -18.36
N LEU A 157 7.98 -3.37 -17.43
CA LEU A 157 8.22 -2.01 -16.93
C LEU A 157 9.66 -1.61 -17.23
N THR A 158 9.98 -0.34 -17.09
CA THR A 158 11.38 0.14 -17.16
C THR A 158 11.79 0.77 -15.85
N VAL A 159 12.84 0.26 -15.21
CA VAL A 159 13.48 0.92 -14.08
C VAL A 159 14.37 2.02 -14.62
N VAL A 160 14.10 3.25 -14.23
CA VAL A 160 14.86 4.44 -14.61
C VAL A 160 15.53 5.03 -13.39
N GLU A 161 16.61 5.77 -13.63
CA GLU A 161 17.26 6.53 -12.58
C GLU A 161 16.25 7.54 -11.99
N PRO A 162 16.27 7.77 -10.66
CA PRO A 162 15.52 8.86 -10.06
C PRO A 162 15.88 10.13 -10.80
N GLN A 163 14.90 10.68 -11.51
CA GLN A 163 15.05 11.97 -12.17
C GLN A 163 15.07 13.00 -11.04
N ILE A 164 16.28 13.30 -10.55
CA ILE A 164 16.53 14.51 -9.79
C ILE A 164 16.31 15.63 -10.80
N ASP A 165 15.09 16.17 -10.83
CA ASP A 165 14.81 17.34 -11.64
C ASP A 165 15.62 18.49 -11.01
N LEU A 166 16.84 18.68 -11.52
CA LEU A 166 17.72 19.78 -11.14
C LEU A 166 17.06 21.11 -11.44
N ALA A 167 16.11 21.18 -12.40
CA ALA A 167 15.27 22.34 -12.59
C ALA A 167 14.14 22.42 -11.55
N ALA A 168 13.64 21.33 -10.96
CA ALA A 168 12.76 21.37 -9.77
C ALA A 168 13.53 21.71 -8.49
N LEU A 169 14.79 21.31 -8.36
CA LEU A 169 15.69 21.76 -7.29
C LEU A 169 16.12 23.22 -7.50
N ALA A 170 16.32 23.67 -8.74
CA ALA A 170 16.54 25.08 -9.04
C ALA A 170 15.22 25.90 -9.01
N ARG A 171 14.06 25.24 -9.19
CA ARG A 171 12.71 25.79 -8.97
C ARG A 171 12.21 25.57 -7.55
N LYS A 172 13.00 24.97 -6.65
CA LYS A 172 13.07 25.47 -5.27
C LYS A 172 13.76 26.83 -5.32
N LYS A 173 13.13 27.77 -6.03
CA LYS A 173 12.86 29.04 -5.39
C LYS A 173 12.15 28.59 -4.11
N GLU A 174 12.82 28.78 -2.97
CA GLU A 174 12.18 29.02 -1.68
C GLU A 174 10.74 29.43 -1.96
N PRO A 175 9.72 28.64 -1.53
CA PRO A 175 8.36 28.75 -2.05
C PRO A 175 8.10 30.21 -2.22
N GLU A 176 8.01 30.68 -3.47
CA GLU A 176 7.93 32.12 -3.72
C GLU A 176 6.82 32.54 -2.80
N TYR A 177 7.19 33.30 -1.76
CA TYR A 177 6.26 33.70 -0.74
C TYR A 177 5.37 34.60 -1.54
N ARG A 178 4.33 34.01 -2.13
CA ARG A 178 3.18 34.74 -2.59
C ARG A 178 2.79 35.38 -1.29
N GLU A 179 3.16 36.65 -1.18
CA GLU A 179 2.53 37.59 -0.28
C GLU A 179 1.06 37.44 -0.63
N LEU A 180 0.42 36.47 0.02
CA LEU A 180 -1.00 36.28 -0.03
C LEU A 180 -1.52 37.61 0.49
N PRO A 181 -2.39 38.29 -0.27
CA PRO A 181 -2.84 39.61 0.10
C PRO A 181 -3.30 39.56 1.57
N PRO A 182 -2.84 40.50 2.40
CA PRO A 182 -3.16 40.49 3.82
C PRO A 182 -4.67 40.47 3.98
N GLY A 183 -5.18 39.56 4.81
CA GLY A 183 -6.61 39.40 4.97
C GLY A 183 -7.06 37.96 5.12
N LYS A 184 -8.36 37.81 5.35
CA LYS A 184 -9.04 36.53 5.52
C LYS A 184 -9.33 35.91 4.14
N PRO A 185 -9.10 34.61 3.91
CA PRO A 185 -9.47 33.94 2.67
C PRO A 185 -10.96 34.15 2.35
N GLU A 186 -11.29 34.40 1.08
CA GLU A 186 -12.68 34.61 0.63
C GLU A 186 -13.57 33.39 0.84
N SER A 187 -12.99 32.19 0.77
CA SER A 187 -13.70 30.93 1.01
C SER A 187 -12.76 29.89 1.61
N CYS A 188 -13.33 28.99 2.41
CA CYS A 188 -12.63 27.83 2.96
C CYS A 188 -13.36 26.53 2.60
N PRO A 189 -12.63 25.40 2.53
CA PRO A 189 -13.25 24.08 2.39
C PRO A 189 -14.27 23.79 3.49
N GLU A 190 -15.18 22.87 3.22
CA GLU A 190 -16.17 22.42 4.21
C GLU A 190 -15.49 21.97 5.52
N GLY A 191 -16.04 22.42 6.64
CA GLY A 191 -15.51 22.14 7.98
C GLY A 191 -14.33 23.03 8.41
N MET A 192 -13.90 23.98 7.58
CA MET A 192 -12.84 24.94 7.90
C MET A 192 -13.38 26.36 8.04
N VAL A 193 -12.67 27.18 8.81
CA VAL A 193 -12.93 28.61 8.98
C VAL A 193 -11.73 29.42 8.56
N ALA A 194 -12.00 30.57 7.93
CA ALA A 194 -10.95 31.42 7.40
C ALA A 194 -10.43 32.36 8.51
N ILE A 195 -9.12 32.39 8.70
CA ILE A 195 -8.41 33.24 9.65
C ILE A 195 -7.63 34.28 8.85
N GLY A 196 -7.81 35.56 9.18
CA GLY A 196 -7.03 36.62 8.56
C GLY A 196 -5.65 36.74 9.22
N SER A 197 -4.62 36.91 8.39
CA SER A 197 -3.26 37.24 8.83
C SER A 197 -2.69 38.38 7.98
N SER A 198 -1.77 39.14 8.55
CA SER A 198 -0.94 40.11 7.82
C SER A 198 -0.01 39.45 6.81
N THR A 199 0.24 38.15 6.96
CA THR A 199 1.13 37.32 6.13
C THR A 199 0.38 36.49 5.09
N GLY A 200 -0.91 36.77 4.88
CA GLY A 200 -1.81 35.89 4.16
C GLY A 200 -2.61 35.01 5.10
N GLY A 201 -3.94 35.18 5.09
CA GLY A 201 -4.80 34.34 5.90
C GLY A 201 -4.87 32.90 5.39
N PHE A 202 -5.37 32.03 6.25
CA PHE A 202 -5.39 30.59 6.06
C PHE A 202 -6.74 30.02 6.47
N CYS A 203 -7.05 28.82 6.01
CA CYS A 203 -8.20 28.06 6.48
C CYS A 203 -7.75 27.09 7.57
N VAL A 204 -8.51 26.98 8.65
CA VAL A 204 -8.24 26.05 9.75
C VAL A 204 -9.47 25.20 10.05
N ASP A 205 -9.26 23.91 10.31
CA ASP A 205 -10.36 23.01 10.69
C ASP A 205 -11.04 23.45 12.00
N ILE A 206 -12.37 23.46 12.02
CA ILE A 206 -13.18 23.81 13.21
C ILE A 206 -12.94 22.83 14.36
N ASN A 207 -12.78 21.55 14.00
CA ASN A 207 -12.53 20.46 14.93
C ASN A 207 -11.09 19.99 14.82
N GLU A 208 -10.58 19.47 15.93
CA GLU A 208 -9.30 18.77 15.98
C GLU A 208 -9.35 17.42 15.23
N THR A 209 -8.19 16.88 14.85
CA THR A 209 -8.07 15.52 14.33
C THR A 209 -8.28 14.49 15.44
N SER A 210 -8.45 13.22 15.07
CA SER A 210 -8.28 12.14 16.05
C SER A 210 -6.88 12.22 16.68
N PRO A 211 -6.74 11.95 18.00
CA PRO A 211 -5.44 11.87 18.64
C PRO A 211 -4.56 10.76 18.06
N GLY A 212 -3.28 11.05 17.86
CA GLY A 212 -2.28 10.11 17.35
C GLY A 212 -0.87 10.60 17.67
N ASP A 213 0.13 9.84 17.22
CA ASP A 213 1.48 10.43 17.11
C ASP A 213 1.50 11.53 16.03
N TRP A 214 2.60 12.28 15.96
CA TRP A 214 2.67 13.43 15.05
C TRP A 214 2.56 13.01 13.58
N VAL A 215 3.11 11.84 13.21
CA VAL A 215 3.10 11.29 11.84
C VAL A 215 1.69 10.87 11.46
N GLU A 216 0.97 10.19 12.36
CA GLU A 216 -0.41 9.77 12.17
C GLU A 216 -1.34 10.97 11.99
N VAL A 217 -1.19 12.00 12.83
CA VAL A 217 -1.97 13.24 12.76
C VAL A 217 -1.68 14.01 11.47
N GLU A 218 -0.41 14.09 11.06
CA GLU A 218 -0.04 14.71 9.79
C GLU A 218 -0.59 13.95 8.57
N LYS A 219 -0.50 12.62 8.58
CA LYS A 219 -1.11 11.76 7.55
C LYS A 219 -2.61 11.96 7.49
N ALA A 220 -3.29 12.07 8.64
CA ALA A 220 -4.73 12.32 8.70
C ALA A 220 -5.13 13.65 8.05
N CYS A 221 -4.33 14.71 8.21
CA CYS A 221 -4.52 15.97 7.48
C CYS A 221 -4.25 15.81 5.97
N SER A 222 -3.17 15.11 5.63
CA SER A 222 -2.74 14.91 4.25
C SER A 222 -3.77 14.13 3.42
N TYR A 223 -4.42 13.10 3.99
CA TYR A 223 -5.51 12.35 3.34
C TYR A 223 -6.72 13.23 2.99
N LYS A 224 -6.88 14.38 3.65
CA LYS A 224 -7.93 15.37 3.37
C LYS A 224 -7.46 16.50 2.45
N PHE A 225 -6.28 16.37 1.83
CA PHE A 225 -5.62 17.42 1.04
C PHE A 225 -5.42 18.73 1.83
N LYS A 226 -5.11 18.59 3.13
CA LYS A 226 -4.75 19.65 4.07
C LYS A 226 -3.37 19.34 4.65
N ARG A 227 -2.78 20.29 5.36
CA ARG A 227 -1.54 20.05 6.13
C ARG A 227 -1.81 20.28 7.61
N LEU A 228 -0.94 19.79 8.47
CA LEU A 228 -0.94 20.23 9.86
C LEU A 228 -0.69 21.76 9.92
N CYS A 229 -1.42 22.46 10.78
CA CYS A 229 -1.23 23.90 10.96
C CYS A 229 0.19 24.21 11.41
N TRP A 230 0.76 25.31 10.88
CA TRP A 230 1.99 25.84 11.44
C TRP A 230 1.73 26.37 12.85
N SER A 231 2.76 26.36 13.70
CA SER A 231 2.66 26.82 15.09
C SER A 231 2.13 28.27 15.17
N GLU A 232 2.54 29.10 14.22
CA GLU A 232 2.18 30.51 14.10
C GLU A 232 0.72 30.68 13.66
N GLU A 233 0.25 29.84 12.74
CA GLU A 233 -1.16 29.81 12.32
C GLU A 233 -2.05 29.33 13.45
N TRP A 234 -1.62 28.31 14.18
CA TRP A 234 -2.32 27.83 15.36
C TRP A 234 -2.47 28.93 16.40
N GLU A 235 -1.40 29.69 16.68
CA GLU A 235 -1.42 30.80 17.62
C GLU A 235 -2.35 31.93 17.16
N GLN A 236 -2.37 32.25 15.87
CA GLN A 236 -3.29 33.23 15.30
C GLN A 236 -4.74 32.76 15.38
N ALA A 237 -5.02 31.51 15.00
CA ALA A 237 -6.33 30.88 15.11
C ALA A 237 -6.81 30.89 16.58
N CYS A 238 -5.92 30.61 17.52
CA CYS A 238 -6.25 30.59 18.94
C CYS A 238 -6.68 31.97 19.48
N LYS A 239 -6.10 33.06 18.98
CA LYS A 239 -6.46 34.43 19.36
C LYS A 239 -7.88 34.82 18.92
N VAL A 240 -8.36 34.30 17.79
CA VAL A 240 -9.68 34.63 17.24
C VAL A 240 -10.72 33.53 17.44
N ARG A 241 -10.37 32.44 18.12
CA ARG A 241 -11.14 31.19 18.25
C ARG A 241 -12.63 31.35 18.53
N GLU A 242 -13.01 32.27 19.41
CA GLU A 242 -14.41 32.48 19.82
C GLU A 242 -15.22 33.12 18.70
N ALA A 243 -14.62 34.08 17.98
CA ALA A 243 -15.26 34.76 16.86
C ALA A 243 -15.47 33.85 15.65
N VAL A 244 -14.62 32.83 15.49
CA VAL A 244 -14.67 31.88 14.36
C VAL A 244 -15.22 30.51 14.73
N GLY A 245 -15.63 30.30 15.98
CA GLY A 245 -16.25 29.05 16.44
C GLY A 245 -15.31 27.84 16.50
N LEU A 246 -14.00 28.05 16.68
CA LEU A 246 -13.04 26.96 16.84
C LEU A 246 -13.28 26.19 18.15
N ARG A 247 -13.35 24.87 18.06
CA ARG A 247 -13.63 23.99 19.21
C ARG A 247 -12.33 23.43 19.78
N ASN A 248 -12.26 23.30 21.10
CA ASN A 248 -11.19 22.63 21.85
C ASN A 248 -9.74 23.12 21.65
N ILE A 249 -9.51 24.25 20.97
CA ILE A 249 -8.15 24.80 20.79
C ILE A 249 -7.46 25.24 22.10
N LEU A 250 -8.20 25.40 23.19
CA LEU A 250 -7.66 25.64 24.54
C LEU A 250 -7.71 24.40 25.46
N GLY A 251 -8.21 23.28 24.95
CA GLY A 251 -8.40 22.05 25.71
C GLY A 251 -7.11 21.27 25.78
N GLU A 252 -7.05 20.18 25.02
CA GLU A 252 -5.84 19.39 24.87
C GLU A 252 -4.77 20.15 24.10
N TRP A 253 -3.54 19.70 24.31
CA TRP A 253 -2.39 20.13 23.55
C TRP A 253 -2.43 19.50 22.15
N GLU A 254 -2.28 20.31 21.09
CA GLU A 254 -2.35 19.92 19.69
C GLU A 254 -0.96 19.88 19.03
N TRP A 255 -0.72 18.89 18.16
CA TRP A 255 0.43 18.87 17.27
C TRP A 255 0.33 20.00 16.22
N THR A 256 1.45 20.70 16.00
CA THR A 256 1.63 21.75 14.98
C THR A 256 2.98 21.60 14.29
N ARG A 257 3.12 22.10 13.06
CA ARG A 257 4.42 22.16 12.35
C ARG A 257 5.24 23.37 12.77
N THR A 258 6.58 23.28 12.70
CA THR A 258 7.49 24.42 12.92
C THR A 258 8.18 24.89 11.66
N SER A 259 8.05 26.18 11.35
CA SER A 259 8.68 26.81 10.18
C SER A 259 10.21 26.83 10.28
N GLU A 260 10.74 26.99 11.49
CA GLU A 260 12.16 27.20 11.77
C GLU A 260 13.06 26.02 11.44
N TYR A 261 12.55 24.79 11.45
CA TYR A 261 13.36 23.60 11.21
C TYR A 261 13.11 22.92 9.87
N ALA A 262 11.99 23.23 9.19
CA ALA A 262 11.81 22.85 7.79
C ALA A 262 12.92 23.46 6.88
N ALA A 263 13.54 24.56 7.31
CA ALA A 263 14.69 25.18 6.64
C ALA A 263 16.06 24.57 7.01
N ALA A 264 16.19 23.93 8.18
CA ALA A 264 17.46 23.35 8.66
C ALA A 264 17.86 22.04 7.93
N GLY A 265 16.94 21.45 7.16
CA GLY A 265 17.24 20.29 6.31
C GLY A 265 18.13 20.58 5.10
N GLU A 266 18.46 21.85 4.80
CA GLU A 266 19.23 22.21 3.60
C GLU A 266 20.55 22.97 3.86
N GLN A 267 20.85 23.41 5.09
CA GLN A 267 22.13 24.09 5.38
C GLN A 267 22.79 23.60 6.68
N GLY A 268 23.48 22.48 6.55
CA GLY A 268 24.77 22.20 7.19
C GLY A 268 24.96 22.51 8.67
N SER A 269 24.99 21.44 9.48
CA SER A 269 26.17 21.19 10.33
C SER A 269 26.32 19.70 10.56
N GLY A 270 27.42 19.15 10.05
CA GLY A 270 27.75 17.74 10.13
C GLY A 270 27.76 17.21 11.56
N GLY A 271 26.98 16.16 11.78
CA GLY A 271 26.93 15.40 13.01
C GLY A 271 25.94 14.27 12.82
N ILE A 272 26.45 13.09 12.50
CA ILE A 272 25.68 11.84 12.49
C ILE A 272 25.05 11.67 13.87
N VAL A 273 23.73 11.83 13.97
CA VAL A 273 22.90 11.10 14.94
C VAL A 273 21.58 10.72 14.25
N THR A 274 21.53 9.45 13.89
CA THR A 274 20.37 8.55 13.77
C THR A 274 19.00 9.06 14.28
N GLU A 275 17.97 8.83 13.45
CA GLU A 275 16.62 8.35 13.84
C GLU A 275 15.67 9.19 14.71
N ASN A 276 15.83 10.51 14.82
CA ASN A 276 14.73 11.31 15.40
C ASN A 276 14.07 12.12 14.29
N GLU A 277 12.91 11.67 13.79
CA GLU A 277 11.98 12.49 12.99
C GLU A 277 11.19 13.49 13.86
N ASP A 278 11.45 13.49 15.17
CA ASP A 278 10.74 14.24 16.21
C ASP A 278 10.95 15.77 16.19
N TRP A 279 11.78 16.32 15.29
CA TRP A 279 12.08 17.76 15.20
C TRP A 279 11.12 18.56 14.31
N LEU A 280 10.17 17.90 13.64
CA LEU A 280 9.28 18.52 12.65
C LEU A 280 7.94 19.03 13.22
N ALA A 281 7.64 18.70 14.48
CA ALA A 281 6.40 19.06 15.14
C ALA A 281 6.65 19.66 16.54
N VAL A 282 5.88 20.69 16.89
CA VAL A 282 5.77 21.19 18.26
C VAL A 282 4.35 21.11 18.74
N VAL A 283 4.22 21.00 20.05
CA VAL A 283 2.92 20.96 20.69
C VAL A 283 2.50 22.38 21.10
N ARG A 284 1.26 22.74 20.80
CA ARG A 284 0.64 24.01 21.19
C ARG A 284 -0.61 23.75 22.02
N GLY A 285 -0.89 24.62 22.97
CA GLY A 285 -2.01 24.43 23.90
C GLY A 285 -2.37 25.74 24.60
N LYS A 286 -3.21 25.66 25.62
CA LYS A 286 -3.78 26.83 26.32
C LYS A 286 -2.75 27.91 26.69
N GLN A 287 -1.57 27.51 27.15
CA GLN A 287 -0.50 28.46 27.53
C GLN A 287 0.07 29.18 26.31
N ALA A 288 0.29 28.48 25.19
CA ALA A 288 0.80 29.05 23.95
C ALA A 288 -0.17 30.07 23.31
N CYS A 289 -1.45 30.00 23.65
CA CYS A 289 -2.42 31.02 23.25
C CYS A 289 -2.23 32.38 23.95
N SER A 290 -1.61 32.37 25.14
CA SER A 290 -1.58 33.51 26.06
C SER A 290 -0.17 34.06 26.31
N SER A 291 0.89 33.25 26.19
CA SER A 291 2.26 33.65 26.51
C SER A 291 3.12 33.88 25.27
N LYS A 292 3.98 34.91 25.31
CA LYS A 292 5.10 35.09 24.37
C LYS A 292 6.28 34.13 24.64
N ASP A 293 6.24 33.42 25.76
CA ASP A 293 7.30 32.48 26.14
C ASP A 293 7.06 31.14 25.45
N ARG A 294 7.82 30.94 24.37
CA ARG A 294 7.93 29.71 23.60
C ARG A 294 8.61 28.65 24.45
N LYS A 295 7.84 27.92 25.27
CA LYS A 295 8.31 26.65 25.83
C LYS A 295 7.77 25.55 24.94
N ASP A 296 8.57 25.15 23.95
CA ASP A 296 8.30 23.98 23.12
C ASP A 296 8.55 22.73 23.98
N PRO A 297 7.51 22.05 24.50
CA PRO A 297 7.73 20.82 25.23
C PRO A 297 7.94 19.75 24.17
N TRP A 298 9.20 19.38 23.94
CA TRP A 298 9.57 18.15 23.25
C TRP A 298 9.03 16.98 24.08
N THR A 299 7.79 16.58 23.80
CA THR A 299 7.14 15.48 24.51
C THR A 299 6.52 14.58 23.47
N GLY A 300 7.07 13.38 23.31
CA GLY A 300 6.35 12.30 22.64
C GLY A 300 5.00 12.05 23.34
N GLY A 301 4.03 11.54 22.58
CA GLY A 301 2.71 11.23 23.11
C GLY A 301 1.61 11.26 22.06
N VAL A 302 0.45 10.73 22.45
CA VAL A 302 -0.76 10.71 21.63
C VAL A 302 -1.51 12.01 21.86
N ARG A 303 -1.63 12.83 20.81
CA ARG A 303 -2.28 14.13 20.86
C ARG A 303 -3.03 14.38 19.56
N PRO A 304 -4.13 15.14 19.60
CA PRO A 304 -4.77 15.58 18.36
C PRO A 304 -3.89 16.63 17.66
N GLY A 305 -4.24 17.01 16.44
CA GLY A 305 -3.73 18.19 15.78
C GLY A 305 -4.85 18.93 15.07
N ARG A 306 -4.49 19.90 14.25
CA ARG A 306 -5.46 20.66 13.47
C ARG A 306 -4.95 20.91 12.08
N CYS A 307 -5.81 20.70 11.10
CA CYS A 307 -5.41 20.83 9.72
C CYS A 307 -5.64 22.27 9.24
N CYS A 308 -4.66 22.80 8.52
CA CYS A 308 -4.70 24.08 7.84
C CYS A 308 -4.56 23.90 6.32
N LYS A 309 -5.01 24.93 5.60
CA LYS A 309 -4.87 25.05 4.15
C LYS A 309 -4.53 26.48 3.78
#